data_AF-A0A3E5FRW3-F1
#
_entry.id   AF-A0A3E5FRW3-F1
#
_cell.length_a   1.000
_cell.length_b   1.000
_cell.length_c   1.000
_cell.angle_alpha   90.00
_cell.angle_beta   90.00
_cell.angle_gamma   90.00
#
_symmetry.space_group_name_H-M   'P 1'
#
loop_
_entity.id
_entity.type
_entity.pdbx_description
1 polymer ?
#
loop_
_entity_poly.entity_id
_entity_poly.type
_entity_poly.pdbx_seq_one_letter_code
_entity_poly.pdbx_strand_id
1 'polypeptide(L)'
;MRKKCYRFFGGLLIVQANWLNKMSEKGYRLVQTGKMLYEFEECKPNQVKYCVEFIGHKTKDDAKDYYDFLEDMGYKVFYKNINLNYSIGKVRWRPWAEKGGRIATNNSTFNRELLIVEKKNDGKPFELHTSFEDKENYYRNLRNPWLLILLMFVIFTVMDRSLVFGVFALISLFPVIIYQMEIMKVRYEAKTKEW
;
A
#
# COMPACT_ATOMS: atom_id res chain seq x y z
N MET A 1 21.01 -17.27 -9.09
CA MET A 1 19.83 -18.16 -8.86
C MET A 1 18.56 -17.33 -8.66
N ARG A 2 17.35 -17.85 -8.91
CA ARG A 2 16.09 -17.11 -8.64
C ARG A 2 15.41 -17.60 -7.36
N LYS A 3 15.11 -16.69 -6.43
CA LYS A 3 14.43 -16.99 -5.16
C LYS A 3 12.96 -16.59 -5.25
N LYS A 4 12.05 -17.55 -4.97
CA LYS A 4 10.60 -17.30 -4.93
C LYS A 4 10.12 -17.20 -3.48
N CYS A 5 9.30 -16.19 -3.19
CA CYS A 5 8.64 -16.01 -1.90
C CYS A 5 7.14 -15.79 -2.11
N TYR A 6 6.31 -16.37 -1.25
CA TYR A 6 4.87 -16.18 -1.27
C TYR A 6 4.43 -15.44 -0.01
N ARG A 7 3.86 -14.23 -0.15
CA ARG A 7 3.47 -13.41 0.99
C ARG A 7 2.29 -12.51 0.70
N PHE A 8 1.38 -12.41 1.67
CA PHE A 8 0.29 -11.42 1.68
C PHE A 8 0.57 -10.38 2.75
N PHE A 9 0.28 -9.11 2.44
CA PHE A 9 0.47 -8.01 3.39
C PHE A 9 -0.85 -7.38 3.85
N GLY A 10 -2.01 -7.82 3.32
CA GLY A 10 -3.31 -7.36 3.79
C GLY A 10 -3.43 -5.84 3.82
N GLY A 11 -2.97 -5.14 2.78
CA GLY A 11 -3.02 -3.69 2.73
C GLY A 11 -2.10 -2.94 3.72
N LEU A 12 -1.12 -3.60 4.35
CA LEU A 12 -0.08 -2.98 5.16
C LEU A 12 1.16 -2.65 4.30
N LEU A 13 1.10 -1.54 3.57
CA LEU A 13 2.11 -1.17 2.57
C LEU A 13 3.48 -0.92 3.20
N ILE A 14 3.53 -0.35 4.40
CA ILE A 14 4.76 -0.10 5.15
C ILE A 14 5.48 -1.41 5.46
N VAL A 15 4.73 -2.42 5.91
CA VAL A 15 5.28 -3.75 6.22
C VAL A 15 5.79 -4.43 4.94
N GLN A 16 5.09 -4.23 3.81
CA GLN A 16 5.51 -4.72 2.51
C GLN A 16 6.83 -4.06 2.06
N ALA A 17 6.92 -2.73 2.12
CA ALA A 17 8.12 -1.99 1.77
C ALA A 17 9.32 -2.39 2.64
N ASN A 18 9.13 -2.48 3.96
CA ASN A 18 10.18 -2.89 4.90
C ASN A 18 10.67 -4.31 4.61
N TRP A 19 9.76 -5.22 4.27
CA TRP A 19 10.17 -6.58 3.89
C TRP A 19 10.96 -6.61 2.58
N LEU A 20 10.55 -5.86 1.56
CA LEU A 20 11.29 -5.75 0.30
C LEU A 20 12.69 -5.18 0.52
N ASN A 21 12.82 -4.14 1.35
CA ASN A 21 14.12 -3.57 1.70
C ASN A 21 15.00 -4.57 2.48
N LYS A 22 14.42 -5.36 3.40
CA LYS A 22 15.13 -6.47 4.08
C LYS A 22 15.58 -7.57 3.12
N MET A 23 14.89 -7.76 1.99
CA MET A 23 15.36 -8.67 0.92
C MET A 23 16.54 -8.05 0.18
N SER A 24 16.50 -6.75 -0.13
CA SER A 24 17.64 -6.03 -0.72
C SER A 24 18.88 -6.06 0.17
N GLU A 25 18.73 -5.86 1.49
CA GLU A 25 19.80 -5.97 2.48
C GLU A 25 20.52 -7.32 2.41
N LYS A 26 19.78 -8.39 2.10
CA LYS A 26 20.31 -9.75 1.96
C LYS A 26 20.91 -10.05 0.58
N GLY A 27 20.93 -9.07 -0.33
CA GLY A 27 21.40 -9.25 -1.70
C GLY A 27 20.36 -9.89 -2.62
N TYR A 28 19.08 -9.59 -2.42
CA TYR A 28 18.01 -10.01 -3.31
C TYR A 28 17.29 -8.82 -3.95
N ARG A 29 17.28 -8.77 -5.28
CA ARG A 29 16.56 -7.76 -6.07
C ARG A 29 15.29 -8.35 -6.69
N LEU A 30 14.20 -7.62 -6.62
CA LEU A 30 12.90 -8.02 -7.14
C LEU A 30 12.93 -7.96 -8.67
N VAL A 31 12.48 -9.05 -9.30
CA VAL A 31 12.38 -9.13 -10.77
C VAL A 31 10.95 -9.28 -11.25
N GLN A 32 10.07 -9.84 -10.42
CA GLN A 32 8.68 -10.06 -10.77
C GLN A 32 7.80 -10.17 -9.53
N THR A 33 6.54 -9.78 -9.67
CA THR A 33 5.50 -9.98 -8.67
C THR A 33 4.28 -10.64 -9.28
N GLY A 34 3.53 -11.33 -8.44
CA GLY A 34 2.19 -11.84 -8.73
C GLY A 34 1.25 -11.55 -7.57
N LYS A 35 0.14 -12.30 -7.46
CA LYS A 35 -0.83 -12.08 -6.38
C LYS A 35 -0.22 -12.22 -4.98
N MET A 36 0.50 -13.31 -4.78
CA MET A 36 1.25 -13.64 -3.57
C MET A 36 2.75 -13.78 -3.83
N LEU A 37 3.10 -14.06 -5.09
CA LEU A 37 4.47 -14.34 -5.51
C LEU A 37 5.30 -13.06 -5.56
N TYR A 38 6.52 -13.18 -5.07
CA TYR A 38 7.64 -12.27 -5.31
C TYR A 38 8.81 -13.11 -5.76
N GLU A 39 9.36 -12.79 -6.91
CA GLU A 39 10.52 -13.46 -7.47
C GLU A 39 11.70 -12.50 -7.45
N PHE A 40 12.82 -13.00 -6.92
CA PHE A 40 14.04 -12.24 -6.75
C PHE A 40 15.21 -12.89 -7.47
N GLU A 41 16.13 -12.05 -7.93
CA GLU A 41 17.48 -12.44 -8.37
C GLU A 41 18.51 -12.04 -7.30
N GLU A 42 19.67 -12.70 -7.33
CA GLU A 42 20.80 -12.32 -6.48
C GLU A 42 21.44 -11.02 -6.98
N CYS A 43 21.78 -10.14 -6.05
CA CYS A 43 22.41 -8.86 -6.31
C CYS A 43 23.40 -8.53 -5.18
N LYS A 44 24.11 -7.40 -5.29
CA LYS A 44 24.92 -6.94 -4.15
C LYS A 44 24.01 -6.60 -2.97
N PRO A 45 24.38 -6.94 -1.72
CA PRO A 45 23.66 -6.47 -0.53
C PRO A 45 23.41 -4.96 -0.58
N ASN A 46 22.19 -4.54 -0.26
CA ASN A 46 21.79 -3.13 -0.24
C ASN A 46 21.92 -2.39 -1.58
N GLN A 47 21.91 -3.09 -2.73
CA GLN A 47 22.06 -2.45 -4.04
C GLN A 47 20.88 -1.53 -4.42
N VAL A 48 19.67 -1.86 -3.96
CA VAL A 48 18.44 -1.12 -4.30
C VAL A 48 17.61 -0.82 -3.05
N LYS A 49 16.72 0.16 -3.16
CA LYS A 49 15.67 0.45 -2.17
C LYS A 49 14.31 0.38 -2.84
N TYR A 50 13.32 -0.03 -2.06
CA TYR A 50 11.93 -0.13 -2.48
C TYR A 50 11.03 0.82 -1.71
N CYS A 51 10.09 1.42 -2.42
CA CYS A 51 8.91 2.07 -1.87
C CYS A 51 7.65 1.35 -2.38
N VAL A 52 6.55 1.41 -1.64
CA VAL A 52 5.26 0.85 -2.05
C VAL A 52 4.22 1.94 -2.01
N GLU A 53 3.66 2.23 -3.17
CA GLU A 53 2.79 3.37 -3.43
C GLU A 53 1.37 2.90 -3.73
N PHE A 54 0.38 3.57 -3.15
CA PHE A 54 -1.02 3.24 -3.35
C PHE A 54 -1.66 4.07 -4.45
N ILE A 55 -2.03 3.43 -5.55
CA ILE A 55 -2.72 4.05 -6.69
C ILE A 55 -4.17 3.58 -6.85
N GLY A 56 -4.68 2.77 -5.92
CA GLY A 56 -6.04 2.21 -5.98
C GLY A 56 -7.18 3.23 -5.83
N HIS A 57 -6.86 4.49 -5.51
CA HIS A 57 -7.79 5.62 -5.43
C HIS A 57 -7.86 6.42 -6.74
N LYS A 58 -6.84 6.31 -7.60
CA LYS A 58 -6.71 7.04 -8.86
C LYS A 58 -7.54 6.41 -9.97
N THR A 59 -7.83 7.18 -11.03
CA THR A 59 -8.35 6.60 -12.28
C THR A 59 -7.28 5.76 -12.96
N LYS A 60 -7.67 4.95 -13.96
CA LYS A 60 -6.72 4.13 -14.71
C LYS A 60 -5.73 4.99 -15.50
N ASP A 61 -6.18 6.11 -16.06
CA ASP A 61 -5.33 7.00 -16.85
C ASP A 61 -4.37 7.75 -15.93
N ASP A 62 -4.87 8.36 -14.83
CA ASP A 62 -4.00 9.03 -13.85
C ASP A 62 -2.96 8.08 -13.23
N ALA A 63 -3.34 6.82 -12.98
CA ALA A 63 -2.43 5.81 -12.45
C ALA A 63 -1.39 5.36 -13.48
N LYS A 64 -1.72 5.41 -14.76
CA LYS A 64 -0.77 5.15 -15.85
C LYS A 64 0.18 6.32 -16.03
N ASP A 65 -0.34 7.54 -16.08
CA ASP A 65 0.49 8.75 -16.19
C ASP A 65 1.49 8.86 -15.04
N TYR A 66 1.05 8.51 -13.82
CA TYR A 66 1.94 8.47 -12.66
C TYR A 66 2.97 7.33 -12.72
N TYR A 67 2.60 6.18 -13.30
CA TYR A 67 3.56 5.09 -13.55
C TYR A 67 4.64 5.54 -14.55
N ASP A 68 4.22 6.11 -15.67
CA ASP A 68 5.11 6.58 -16.74
C ASP A 68 6.05 7.67 -16.20
N PHE A 69 5.54 8.61 -15.39
CA PHE A 69 6.35 9.62 -14.70
C PHE A 69 7.46 9.01 -13.82
N LEU A 70 7.16 7.95 -13.05
CA LEU A 70 8.16 7.31 -12.18
C LEU A 70 9.24 6.57 -12.99
N GLU A 71 8.87 5.95 -14.11
CA GLU A 71 9.83 5.34 -15.04
C GLU A 71 10.71 6.41 -15.71
N ASP A 72 10.14 7.54 -16.11
CA ASP A 72 10.88 8.68 -16.71
C ASP A 72 11.90 9.29 -15.73
N MET A 73 11.63 9.23 -14.42
CA MET A 73 12.60 9.58 -13.38
C MET A 73 13.76 8.57 -13.24
N GLY A 74 13.72 7.45 -13.97
CA GLY A 74 14.72 6.38 -13.92
C GLY A 74 14.48 5.37 -12.80
N TYR A 75 13.28 5.33 -12.21
CA TYR A 75 12.89 4.26 -11.30
C TYR A 75 12.38 3.05 -12.07
N LYS A 76 12.51 1.87 -11.46
CA LYS A 76 11.87 0.65 -11.98
C LYS A 76 10.60 0.37 -11.18
N VAL A 77 9.48 0.21 -11.87
CA VAL A 77 8.16 0.18 -11.26
C VAL A 77 7.44 -1.12 -11.59
N PHE A 78 6.89 -1.77 -10.56
CA PHE A 78 6.11 -2.99 -10.70
C PHE A 78 4.67 -2.75 -10.27
N TYR A 79 3.71 -3.09 -11.12
CA TYR A 79 2.32 -3.18 -10.70
C TYR A 79 2.12 -4.32 -9.69
N LYS A 80 1.30 -4.07 -8.68
CA LYS A 80 0.94 -5.06 -7.67
C LYS A 80 -0.52 -4.89 -7.24
N ASN A 81 -1.19 -6.02 -7.03
CA ASN A 81 -2.51 -6.06 -6.43
C ASN A 81 -2.43 -5.95 -4.90
N ILE A 82 -3.31 -5.14 -4.32
CA ILE A 82 -3.44 -5.03 -2.85
C ILE A 82 -4.25 -6.19 -2.24
N ASN A 83 -5.19 -6.76 -3.01
CA ASN A 83 -6.14 -7.77 -2.57
C ASN A 83 -5.98 -9.11 -3.31
N LEU A 84 -6.45 -10.22 -2.73
CA LEU A 84 -6.34 -11.56 -3.32
C LEU A 84 -7.40 -11.88 -4.40
N ASN A 85 -8.33 -10.96 -4.64
CA ASN A 85 -9.45 -11.11 -5.57
C ASN A 85 -10.38 -12.29 -5.27
N TYR A 86 -10.86 -12.38 -4.03
CA TYR A 86 -12.10 -13.12 -3.78
C TYR A 86 -13.25 -12.21 -4.24
N SER A 87 -13.91 -12.49 -5.37
CA SER A 87 -15.11 -11.73 -5.77
C SER A 87 -16.26 -12.66 -6.17
N ILE A 88 -17.41 -12.40 -5.55
CA ILE A 88 -18.75 -12.67 -6.07
C ILE A 88 -19.18 -11.31 -6.67
N GLY A 89 -19.17 -11.16 -8.00
CA GLY A 89 -19.62 -9.93 -8.71
C GLY A 89 -18.52 -9.00 -9.27
N LYS A 90 -18.92 -8.17 -10.27
CA LYS A 90 -18.05 -7.34 -11.14
C LYS A 90 -17.98 -5.84 -10.79
N VAL A 91 -18.84 -5.33 -9.92
CA VAL A 91 -18.91 -3.90 -9.54
C VAL A 91 -18.64 -3.78 -8.04
N ARG A 92 -17.76 -2.86 -7.63
CA ARG A 92 -17.46 -2.60 -6.22
C ARG A 92 -17.46 -1.12 -5.92
N TRP A 93 -18.23 -0.72 -4.91
CA TRP A 93 -18.29 0.66 -4.44
C TRP A 93 -17.25 0.91 -3.35
N ARG A 94 -16.51 2.03 -3.47
CA ARG A 94 -15.41 2.46 -2.60
C ARG A 94 -15.62 3.93 -2.23
N PRO A 95 -16.45 4.27 -1.22
CA PRO A 95 -16.77 5.66 -0.88
C PRO A 95 -15.56 6.55 -0.56
N TRP A 96 -14.45 5.92 -0.16
CA TRP A 96 -13.20 6.59 0.23
C TRP A 96 -12.26 6.92 -0.94
N ALA A 97 -12.55 6.51 -2.18
CA ALA A 97 -11.70 6.81 -3.35
C ALA A 97 -12.06 8.17 -3.99
N GLU A 98 -11.21 8.66 -4.92
CA GLU A 98 -11.47 9.88 -5.70
C GLU A 98 -12.69 9.72 -6.61
N LYS A 99 -13.25 10.83 -7.12
CA LYS A 99 -14.54 10.85 -7.85
C LYS A 99 -14.60 9.80 -8.98
N GLY A 100 -13.50 9.54 -9.68
CA GLY A 100 -13.39 8.50 -10.73
C GLY A 100 -12.97 7.10 -10.24
N GLY A 101 -12.48 6.94 -9.00
CA GLY A 101 -12.07 5.67 -8.39
C GLY A 101 -13.10 5.03 -7.45
N ARG A 102 -14.21 5.73 -7.15
CA ARG A 102 -15.27 5.25 -6.23
C ARG A 102 -16.05 4.04 -6.72
N ILE A 103 -16.04 3.76 -8.02
CA ILE A 103 -16.69 2.58 -8.60
C ILE A 103 -15.61 1.80 -9.35
N ALA A 104 -15.20 0.66 -8.80
CA ALA A 104 -14.24 -0.22 -9.46
C ALA A 104 -14.96 -1.00 -10.58
N THR A 105 -14.65 -0.65 -11.83
CA THR A 105 -15.04 -1.35 -13.06
C THR A 105 -13.77 -1.84 -13.80
N ASN A 106 -13.89 -2.57 -14.92
CA ASN A 106 -12.73 -2.95 -15.76
C ASN A 106 -11.89 -1.74 -16.23
N ASN A 107 -12.44 -0.53 -16.18
CA ASN A 107 -11.75 0.71 -16.55
C ASN A 107 -11.04 1.40 -15.35
N SER A 108 -10.95 0.74 -14.19
CA SER A 108 -10.22 1.21 -12.99
C SER A 108 -8.90 0.44 -12.80
N THR A 109 -8.08 0.81 -11.80
CA THR A 109 -6.82 0.11 -11.43
C THR A 109 -7.03 -1.26 -10.78
N PHE A 110 -8.08 -1.99 -11.16
CA PHE A 110 -8.40 -3.31 -10.62
C PHE A 110 -7.23 -4.28 -10.86
N ASN A 111 -6.71 -4.87 -9.77
CA ASN A 111 -5.50 -5.71 -9.72
C ASN A 111 -4.16 -4.99 -9.90
N ARG A 112 -4.19 -3.65 -9.97
CA ARG A 112 -3.03 -2.76 -10.11
C ARG A 112 -3.14 -1.61 -9.13
N GLU A 113 -3.57 -1.90 -7.90
CA GLU A 113 -3.82 -0.86 -6.89
C GLU A 113 -2.53 -0.35 -6.22
N LEU A 114 -1.41 -1.03 -6.43
CA LEU A 114 -0.11 -0.68 -5.88
C LEU A 114 0.94 -0.56 -6.98
N LEU A 115 1.89 0.35 -6.75
CA LEU A 115 3.17 0.38 -7.44
C LEU A 115 4.26 0.04 -6.44
N ILE A 116 5.11 -0.93 -6.76
CA ILE A 116 6.37 -1.14 -6.06
C ILE A 116 7.42 -0.42 -6.88
N VAL A 117 8.02 0.61 -6.29
CA VAL A 117 9.01 1.46 -6.95
C VAL A 117 10.39 1.07 -6.44
N GLU A 118 11.31 0.79 -7.35
CA GLU A 118 12.70 0.44 -7.09
C GLU A 118 13.60 1.61 -7.52
N LYS A 119 14.52 1.98 -6.64
CA LYS A 119 15.60 2.93 -6.91
C LYS A 119 16.94 2.32 -6.53
N LYS A 120 18.02 2.68 -7.23
CA LYS A 120 19.39 2.37 -6.77
C LYS A 120 19.63 2.99 -5.39
N ASN A 121 20.23 2.24 -4.48
CA ASN A 121 20.50 2.76 -3.15
C ASN A 121 21.63 3.81 -3.21
N ASP A 122 21.29 5.05 -2.89
CA ASP A 122 22.19 6.22 -2.81
C ASP A 122 22.49 6.62 -1.35
N GLY A 123 22.09 5.78 -0.38
CA GLY A 123 22.21 6.07 1.05
C GLY A 123 21.13 7.00 1.61
N LYS A 124 20.34 7.68 0.76
CA LYS A 124 19.30 8.62 1.20
C LYS A 124 17.98 7.89 1.48
N PRO A 125 17.07 8.46 2.30
CA PRO A 125 15.69 7.98 2.41
C PRO A 125 15.01 7.94 1.04
N PHE A 126 14.16 6.95 0.82
CA PHE A 126 13.39 6.83 -0.43
C PHE A 126 11.92 7.15 -0.15
N GLU A 127 11.55 8.41 -0.35
CA GLU A 127 10.21 8.93 -0.12
C GLU A 127 9.66 9.52 -1.42
N LEU A 128 8.42 9.15 -1.77
CA LEU A 128 7.73 9.66 -2.96
C LEU A 128 6.89 10.90 -2.66
N HIS A 129 6.41 11.05 -1.43
CA HIS A 129 5.67 12.22 -0.97
C HIS A 129 6.62 13.19 -0.29
N THR A 130 6.64 14.44 -0.76
CA THR A 130 7.60 15.46 -0.32
C THR A 130 7.02 16.37 0.76
N SER A 131 5.75 16.78 0.64
CA SER A 131 5.10 17.64 1.63
C SER A 131 4.52 16.84 2.80
N PHE A 132 4.41 17.48 3.97
CA PHE A 132 3.77 16.87 5.13
C PHE A 132 2.26 16.68 4.92
N GLU A 133 1.61 17.60 4.22
CA GLU A 133 0.19 17.52 3.89
C GLU A 133 -0.11 16.32 2.99
N ASP A 134 0.71 16.11 1.95
CA ASP A 134 0.57 14.95 1.05
C ASP A 134 0.75 13.63 1.80
N LYS A 135 1.76 13.55 2.68
CA LYS A 135 2.01 12.38 3.52
C LYS A 135 0.83 12.09 4.46
N GLU A 136 0.30 13.11 5.11
CA GLU A 136 -0.86 12.96 5.98
C GLU A 136 -2.06 12.45 5.18
N ASN A 137 -2.36 13.08 4.04
CA ASN A 137 -3.49 12.71 3.21
C ASN A 137 -3.35 11.27 2.66
N TYR A 138 -2.12 10.88 2.28
CA TYR A 138 -1.79 9.53 1.86
C TYR A 138 -2.13 8.49 2.95
N TYR A 139 -1.63 8.67 4.17
CA TYR A 139 -1.92 7.74 5.27
C TYR A 139 -3.39 7.76 5.68
N ARG A 140 -4.07 8.90 5.59
CA ARG A 140 -5.53 8.98 5.79
C ARG A 140 -6.27 8.13 4.76
N ASN A 141 -5.89 8.20 3.48
CA ASN A 141 -6.49 7.40 2.42
C ASN A 141 -6.27 5.90 2.63
N LEU A 142 -5.13 5.49 3.18
CA LEU A 142 -4.87 4.10 3.57
C LEU A 142 -5.65 3.65 4.80
N ARG A 143 -5.83 4.54 5.79
CA ARG A 143 -6.53 4.26 7.06
C ARG A 143 -8.05 4.18 6.89
N ASN A 144 -8.65 5.04 6.07
CA ASN A 144 -10.10 5.19 5.97
C ASN A 144 -10.87 3.89 5.59
N PRO A 145 -10.40 3.05 4.65
CA PRO A 145 -11.02 1.76 4.37
C PRO A 145 -11.07 0.85 5.60
N TRP A 146 -9.97 0.81 6.37
CA TRP A 146 -9.88 0.01 7.60
C TRP A 146 -10.79 0.53 8.69
N LEU A 147 -10.89 1.85 8.84
CA LEU A 147 -11.84 2.49 9.76
C LEU A 147 -13.28 2.13 9.42
N LEU A 148 -13.67 2.14 8.15
CA LEU A 148 -15.01 1.77 7.75
C LEU A 148 -15.33 0.31 8.08
N ILE A 149 -14.40 -0.60 7.77
CA ILE A 149 -14.54 -2.04 8.08
C ILE A 149 -14.65 -2.25 9.59
N LEU A 150 -13.83 -1.55 10.37
CA LEU A 150 -13.86 -1.58 11.84
C LEU A 150 -15.24 -1.14 12.37
N LEU A 151 -15.73 0.03 11.93
CA LEU A 151 -17.02 0.55 12.36
C LEU A 151 -18.16 -0.41 12.02
N MET A 152 -18.14 -1.00 10.84
CA MET A 152 -19.11 -2.01 10.41
C MET A 152 -19.11 -3.23 11.36
N PHE A 153 -17.94 -3.79 11.69
CA PHE A 153 -17.86 -4.93 12.59
C PHE A 153 -18.23 -4.59 14.03
N VAL A 154 -17.90 -3.39 14.51
CA VAL A 154 -18.34 -2.92 15.84
C VAL A 154 -19.86 -2.84 15.90
N ILE A 155 -20.52 -2.28 14.88
CA ILE A 155 -21.98 -2.22 14.81
C ILE A 155 -22.59 -3.63 14.86
N PHE A 156 -22.11 -4.56 14.03
CA PHE A 156 -22.60 -5.94 14.04
C PHE A 156 -22.33 -6.67 15.36
N THR A 157 -21.20 -6.40 16.01
CA THR A 157 -20.91 -6.95 17.35
C THR A 157 -21.96 -6.52 18.36
N VAL A 158 -22.37 -5.24 18.34
CA VAL A 158 -23.37 -4.70 19.26
C VAL A 158 -24.78 -5.21 18.93
N MET A 159 -25.15 -5.21 17.65
CA MET A 159 -26.48 -5.64 17.20
C MET A 159 -26.73 -7.12 17.45
N ASP A 160 -25.78 -7.98 17.07
CA ASP A 160 -25.95 -9.44 17.14
C ASP A 160 -25.38 -10.04 18.43
N ARG A 161 -24.74 -9.24 19.29
CA ARG A 161 -23.98 -9.68 20.48
C ARG A 161 -22.99 -10.80 20.18
N SER A 162 -22.42 -10.78 18.97
CA SER A 162 -21.57 -11.85 18.45
C SER A 162 -20.10 -11.60 18.75
N LEU A 163 -19.49 -12.52 19.50
CA LEU A 163 -18.04 -12.52 19.75
C LEU A 163 -17.22 -12.64 18.47
N VAL A 164 -17.76 -13.30 17.44
CA VAL A 164 -17.07 -13.48 16.14
C VAL A 164 -16.84 -12.14 15.46
N PHE A 165 -17.86 -11.27 15.40
CA PHE A 165 -17.70 -9.92 14.86
C PHE A 165 -16.77 -9.06 15.73
N GLY A 166 -16.76 -9.29 17.05
CA GLY A 166 -15.80 -8.65 17.95
C GLY A 166 -14.35 -8.99 17.61
N VAL A 167 -14.07 -10.26 17.29
CA VAL A 167 -12.73 -10.69 16.83
C VAL A 167 -12.36 -10.03 15.50
N PHE A 168 -13.29 -9.95 14.53
CA PHE A 168 -13.02 -9.26 13.27
C PHE A 168 -12.79 -7.75 13.46
N ALA A 169 -13.51 -7.11 14.38
CA ALA A 169 -13.25 -5.72 14.75
C ALA A 169 -11.81 -5.55 15.27
N LEU A 170 -11.35 -6.41 16.18
CA LEU A 170 -9.97 -6.37 16.69
C LEU A 170 -8.92 -6.56 15.57
N ILE A 171 -9.16 -7.48 14.63
CA ILE A 171 -8.25 -7.66 13.48
C ILE A 171 -8.20 -6.39 12.62
N SER A 172 -9.35 -5.77 12.34
CA SER A 172 -9.42 -4.53 11.54
C SER A 172 -8.86 -3.30 12.25
N LEU A 173 -8.81 -3.31 13.59
CA LEU A 173 -8.23 -2.24 14.40
C LEU A 173 -6.72 -2.12 14.21
N PHE A 174 -6.01 -3.23 13.98
CA PHE A 174 -4.56 -3.24 13.87
C PHE A 174 -4.02 -2.34 12.72
N PRO A 175 -4.51 -2.45 11.47
CA PRO A 175 -4.15 -1.50 10.41
C PRO A 175 -4.54 -0.05 10.69
N VAL A 176 -5.67 0.19 11.37
CA VAL A 176 -6.10 1.54 11.77
C VAL A 176 -5.05 2.17 12.69
N ILE A 177 -4.59 1.43 13.70
CA ILE A 177 -3.56 1.90 14.63
C ILE A 177 -2.25 2.20 13.90
N ILE A 178 -1.77 1.31 13.02
CA ILE A 178 -0.54 1.52 12.24
C ILE A 178 -0.60 2.84 11.47
N TYR A 179 -1.64 3.04 10.66
CA TYR A 179 -1.73 4.26 9.85
C TYR A 179 -2.03 5.50 10.69
N GLN A 180 -2.74 5.35 11.81
CA GLN A 180 -2.95 6.45 12.75
C GLN A 180 -1.63 6.92 13.39
N MET A 181 -0.73 5.99 13.75
CA MET A 181 0.59 6.33 14.28
C MET A 181 1.44 7.10 13.26
N GLU A 182 1.42 6.69 11.98
CA GLU A 182 2.14 7.41 10.93
C GLU A 182 1.59 8.83 10.71
N ILE A 183 0.26 9.00 10.72
CA ILE A 183 -0.36 10.34 10.65
C ILE A 183 0.11 11.20 11.82
N MET A 184 0.13 10.66 13.04
CA MET A 184 0.59 11.41 14.22
C MET A 184 2.08 11.77 14.12
N LYS A 185 2.91 10.86 13.61
CA LYS A 185 4.33 11.11 13.37
C LYS A 185 4.56 12.23 12.35
N VAL A 186 3.87 12.18 11.21
CA VAL A 186 3.95 13.22 10.17
C VAL A 186 3.54 14.59 10.72
N ARG A 187 2.46 14.65 11.49
CA ARG A 187 2.00 15.90 12.14
C ARG A 187 2.99 16.43 13.17
N TYR A 188 3.62 15.55 13.92
CA TYR A 188 4.66 15.93 14.88
C TYR A 188 5.87 16.51 14.14
N GLU A 189 6.36 15.83 13.11
CA GLU A 189 7.49 16.29 12.29
C GLU A 189 7.21 17.65 11.63
N ALA A 190 6.00 17.85 11.10
CA ALA A 190 5.59 19.13 10.52
C ALA A 190 5.71 20.27 11.53
N LYS A 191 5.14 20.10 12.73
CA LYS A 191 5.23 21.09 13.80
C LYS A 191 6.67 21.40 14.23
N THR A 192 7.54 20.40 14.25
CA THR A 192 8.94 20.60 14.68
C THR A 192 9.85 21.21 13.61
N LYS A 193 9.47 21.18 12.33
CA LYS A 193 10.25 21.78 11.24
C LYS A 193 9.72 23.13 10.76
N GLU A 194 8.49 23.48 11.14
CA GLU A 194 7.91 24.82 10.95
C GLU A 194 8.36 25.82 12.03
N TRP A 195 9.05 25.35 13.08
CA TRP A 195 9.71 26.13 14.13
C TRP A 195 11.23 26.04 13.97
#